data_AF-A0A0E9NNN5-F1
#
_entry.id   AF-A0A0E9NNN5-F1
#
_cell.length_a   1.000
_cell.length_b   1.000
_cell.length_c   1.000
_cell.angle_alpha   90.00
_cell.angle_beta   90.00
_cell.angle_gamma   90.00
#
_symmetry.space_group_name_H-M   'P 1'
#
loop_
_entity.id
_entity.type
_entity.pdbx_description
1 polymer ?
#
loop_
_entity_poly.entity_id
_entity_poly.type
_entity_poly.pdbx_seq_one_letter_code
_entity_poly.pdbx_strand_id
1 'polypeptide(L)'
;MGKAKKEFISDEEEYDHGNGSHKHSGVGTGNGPRHFWTEEELEQIRLWRELNKDWEEIAQEFPGTTVNSIKLQHRKAVANAGAVAEWTPEDMDLLVKAYKENRKEFYLKVAAATGRGWLTCEDKIVELGKEVTKGYRA
;
A
#
# COMPACT_ATOMS: atom_id res chain seq x y z
N MET A 1 -6.32 -10.77 55.02
CA MET A 1 -5.79 -10.40 53.69
C MET A 1 -6.23 -11.41 52.64
N GLY A 2 -7.35 -11.14 51.96
CA GLY A 2 -7.85 -12.00 50.87
C GLY A 2 -7.17 -11.63 49.54
N LYS A 3 -6.63 -12.63 48.84
CA LYS A 3 -6.08 -12.48 47.49
C LYS A 3 -7.24 -12.53 46.49
N ALA A 4 -7.53 -11.42 45.82
CA ALA A 4 -8.46 -11.40 44.69
C ALA A 4 -7.69 -11.79 43.41
N LYS A 5 -8.06 -12.93 42.84
CA LYS A 5 -7.71 -13.33 41.47
C LYS A 5 -8.57 -12.47 40.53
N LYS A 6 -7.95 -11.72 39.61
CA LYS A 6 -8.68 -11.15 38.48
C LYS A 6 -8.75 -12.22 37.40
N GLU A 7 -9.97 -12.64 37.12
CA GLU A 7 -10.33 -13.59 36.09
C GLU A 7 -10.09 -12.98 34.72
N PHE A 8 -9.45 -13.77 33.86
CA PHE A 8 -9.19 -13.48 32.45
C PHE A 8 -10.49 -13.77 31.71
N ILE A 9 -11.27 -12.73 31.44
CA ILE A 9 -12.46 -12.82 30.58
C ILE A 9 -11.95 -12.82 29.15
N SER A 10 -12.18 -13.95 28.47
CA SER A 10 -11.98 -14.11 27.04
C SER A 10 -13.32 -13.85 26.38
N ASP A 11 -13.53 -12.61 25.96
CA ASP A 11 -14.67 -12.27 25.09
C ASP A 11 -14.31 -12.70 23.67
N GLU A 12 -14.81 -13.89 23.30
CA GLU A 12 -14.97 -14.31 21.91
C GLU A 12 -16.07 -13.46 21.28
N GLU A 13 -15.71 -12.30 20.71
CA GLU A 13 -16.61 -11.62 19.78
C GLU A 13 -16.65 -12.37 18.44
N GLU A 14 -17.75 -13.08 18.29
CA GLU A 14 -18.36 -13.64 17.10
C GLU A 14 -18.35 -12.63 15.93
N TYR A 15 -17.42 -12.81 14.99
CA TYR A 15 -17.40 -12.05 13.75
C TYR A 15 -18.48 -12.57 12.79
N ASP A 16 -19.62 -11.89 12.78
CA ASP A 16 -20.67 -12.01 11.77
C ASP A 16 -20.09 -11.73 10.37
N HIS A 17 -20.12 -12.77 9.52
CA HIS A 17 -19.76 -12.66 8.11
C HIS A 17 -20.94 -12.06 7.32
N GLY A 18 -21.20 -10.78 7.56
CA GLY A 18 -22.11 -9.97 6.77
C GLY A 18 -21.58 -9.78 5.34
N ASN A 19 -22.00 -10.68 4.45
CA ASN A 19 -21.76 -10.63 3.00
C ASN A 19 -22.49 -9.42 2.37
N GLY A 20 -21.96 -8.23 2.59
CA GLY A 20 -22.42 -6.97 1.99
C GLY A 20 -21.81 -6.78 0.61
N SER A 21 -22.43 -7.41 -0.39
CA SER A 21 -22.14 -7.22 -1.80
C SER A 21 -22.31 -5.73 -2.18
N HIS A 22 -21.22 -4.97 -2.07
CA HIS A 22 -21.13 -3.61 -2.57
C HIS A 22 -21.09 -3.69 -4.10
N LYS A 23 -22.27 -3.58 -4.70
CA LYS A 23 -22.44 -3.32 -6.13
C LYS A 23 -21.83 -1.96 -6.42
N HIS A 24 -20.57 -1.93 -6.85
CA HIS A 24 -20.07 -0.82 -7.64
C HIS A 24 -20.84 -0.83 -8.96
N SER A 25 -21.92 -0.05 -9.02
CA SER A 25 -22.53 0.38 -10.28
C SER A 25 -21.56 1.34 -10.98
N GLY A 26 -20.54 0.77 -11.61
CA GLY A 26 -19.70 1.47 -12.56
C GLY A 26 -20.33 1.33 -13.94
N VAL A 27 -20.98 2.39 -14.41
CA VAL A 27 -21.29 2.55 -15.84
C VAL A 27 -19.95 2.60 -16.59
N GLY A 28 -19.59 1.50 -17.24
CA GLY A 28 -18.40 1.37 -18.07
C GLY A 28 -18.78 1.20 -19.53
N THR A 29 -19.19 2.28 -20.20
CA THR A 29 -19.22 2.34 -21.67
C THR A 29 -17.87 2.83 -22.15
N GLY A 30 -17.04 1.93 -22.67
CA GLY A 30 -15.74 2.29 -23.23
C GLY A 30 -14.92 1.08 -23.63
N ASN A 31 -15.44 0.25 -24.53
CA ASN A 31 -14.71 -0.88 -25.11
C ASN A 31 -13.78 -0.39 -26.25
N GLY A 32 -12.94 0.60 -25.95
CA GLY A 32 -11.90 1.08 -26.85
C GLY A 32 -10.67 0.16 -26.79
N PRO A 33 -9.78 0.19 -27.81
CA PRO A 33 -8.53 -0.55 -27.77
C PRO A 33 -7.74 -0.23 -26.49
N ARG A 34 -7.26 -1.26 -25.79
CA ARG A 34 -6.37 -1.06 -24.63
C ARG A 34 -5.13 -0.31 -25.11
N HIS A 35 -4.89 0.87 -24.55
CA HIS A 35 -3.69 1.66 -24.84
C HIS A 35 -2.44 0.91 -24.34
N PHE A 36 -1.48 0.71 -25.24
CA PHE A 36 -0.20 0.09 -24.95
C PHE A 36 0.83 1.19 -24.72
N TRP A 37 1.32 1.29 -23.49
CA TRP A 37 2.30 2.30 -23.09
C TRP A 37 3.67 2.00 -23.69
N THR A 38 4.24 2.98 -24.40
CA THR A 38 5.61 2.93 -24.89
C THR A 38 6.58 3.51 -23.86
N GLU A 39 7.88 3.20 -23.99
CA GLU A 39 8.91 3.77 -23.11
C GLU A 39 8.97 5.31 -23.23
N GLU A 40 8.76 5.84 -24.43
CA GLU A 40 8.75 7.27 -24.71
C GLU A 40 7.60 7.98 -23.99
N GLU A 41 6.40 7.37 -23.98
CA GLU A 41 5.24 7.90 -23.26
C GLU A 41 5.46 7.87 -21.74
N LEU A 42 6.10 6.82 -21.21
CA LEU A 42 6.43 6.72 -19.79
C LEU A 42 7.45 7.77 -19.36
N GLU A 43 8.49 8.00 -20.17
CA GLU A 43 9.48 9.04 -19.91
C GLU A 43 8.85 10.44 -19.99
N GLN A 44 7.92 10.66 -20.94
CA GLN A 44 7.19 11.91 -21.04
C GLN A 44 6.33 12.19 -19.79
N ILE A 45 5.62 11.17 -19.28
CA ILE A 45 4.85 11.28 -18.04
C ILE A 45 5.76 11.63 -16.86
N ARG A 46 6.94 10.98 -16.78
CA ARG A 46 7.92 11.25 -15.74
C ARG A 46 8.41 12.70 -15.78
N LEU A 47 8.82 13.19 -16.95
CA LEU A 47 9.27 14.56 -17.14
C LEU A 47 8.19 15.58 -16.76
N TRP A 48 6.93 15.34 -17.15
CA TRP A 48 5.83 16.22 -16.76
C TRP A 48 5.57 16.21 -15.25
N ARG A 49 5.77 15.09 -14.57
CA ARG A 49 5.71 15.02 -13.11
C ARG A 49 6.87 15.75 -12.44
N GLU A 50 8.08 15.69 -13.00
CA GLU A 50 9.23 16.48 -12.53
C GLU A 50 8.99 17.99 -12.71
N LEU A 51 8.21 18.39 -13.71
CA LEU A 51 7.73 19.77 -13.91
C LEU A 51 6.51 20.14 -13.05
N ASN A 52 6.09 19.27 -12.12
CA ASN A 52 4.92 19.46 -11.26
C ASN A 52 3.59 19.66 -12.01
N LYS A 53 3.43 19.10 -13.22
CA LYS A 53 2.10 19.07 -13.85
C LYS A 53 1.14 18.17 -13.07
N ASP A 54 -0.12 18.58 -13.05
CA ASP A 54 -1.19 17.80 -12.44
C ASP A 54 -1.56 16.60 -13.31
N TRP A 55 -2.09 15.55 -12.68
CA TRP A 55 -2.41 14.30 -13.39
C TRP A 55 -3.54 14.48 -14.40
N GLU A 56 -4.46 15.40 -14.12
CA GLU A 56 -5.57 15.80 -14.97
C GLU A 56 -5.05 16.52 -16.22
N GLU A 57 -4.01 17.33 -16.10
CA GLU A 57 -3.34 17.98 -17.24
C GLU A 57 -2.60 16.96 -18.09
N ILE A 58 -1.88 16.03 -17.46
CA ILE A 58 -1.19 14.95 -18.16
C ILE A 58 -2.19 14.05 -18.91
N ALA A 59 -3.36 13.79 -18.32
CA ALA A 59 -4.38 12.94 -18.95
C ALA A 59 -5.00 13.54 -20.21
N GLN A 60 -4.96 14.86 -20.38
CA GLN A 60 -5.43 15.51 -21.61
C GLN A 60 -4.54 15.17 -22.82
N GLU A 61 -3.28 14.85 -22.58
CA GLU A 61 -2.30 14.51 -23.63
C GLU A 61 -2.43 13.05 -24.10
N PHE A 62 -3.12 12.20 -23.33
CA PHE A 62 -3.30 10.77 -23.62
C PHE A 62 -4.78 10.40 -23.79
N PRO A 63 -5.40 10.73 -24.94
CA PRO A 63 -6.82 10.49 -25.17
C PRO A 63 -7.16 9.00 -25.08
N GLY A 64 -8.24 8.68 -24.38
CA GLY A 64 -8.68 7.29 -24.17
C GLY A 64 -7.99 6.57 -23.01
N THR A 65 -7.08 7.23 -22.29
CA THR A 65 -6.56 6.74 -21.02
C THR A 65 -7.24 7.44 -19.85
N THR A 66 -7.18 6.81 -18.67
CA THR A 66 -7.69 7.42 -17.44
C THR A 66 -6.52 7.94 -16.60
N VAL A 67 -6.77 8.98 -15.80
CA VAL A 67 -5.81 9.49 -14.79
C VAL A 67 -5.23 8.36 -13.93
N ASN A 68 -6.07 7.40 -13.51
CA ASN A 68 -5.64 6.25 -12.73
C ASN A 68 -4.68 5.32 -13.50
N SER A 69 -4.88 5.16 -14.81
CA SER A 69 -3.95 4.42 -15.66
C SER A 69 -2.59 5.12 -15.73
N ILE A 70 -2.58 6.43 -15.95
CA ILE A 70 -1.34 7.23 -16.01
C ILE A 70 -0.57 7.15 -14.69
N LYS A 71 -1.25 7.33 -13.55
CA LYS A 71 -0.67 7.18 -12.20
C LYS A 71 -0.04 5.80 -11.99
N LEU A 72 -0.75 4.74 -12.41
CA LEU A 72 -0.26 3.36 -12.29
C LEU A 72 1.02 3.16 -13.11
N GLN A 73 1.07 3.69 -14.33
CA GLN A 73 2.22 3.51 -15.21
C GLN A 73 3.42 4.34 -14.81
N HIS A 74 3.22 5.59 -14.42
CA HIS A 74 4.27 6.40 -13.79
C HIS A 74 4.92 5.66 -12.62
N ARG A 75 4.11 5.10 -11.71
CA ARG A 75 4.63 4.33 -10.57
C ARG A 75 5.45 3.11 -11.00
N LYS A 76 4.99 2.38 -12.03
CA LYS A 76 5.73 1.22 -12.58
C LYS A 76 7.05 1.63 -13.21
N ALA A 77 7.07 2.72 -13.97
CA ALA A 77 8.27 3.25 -14.60
C ALA A 77 9.30 3.66 -13.54
N VAL A 78 8.87 4.40 -12.50
CA VAL A 78 9.71 4.82 -11.38
C VAL A 78 10.27 3.61 -10.61
N ALA A 79 9.44 2.62 -10.31
CA ALA A 79 9.87 1.42 -9.58
C ALA A 79 10.89 0.58 -10.35
N ASN A 80 10.75 0.48 -11.69
CA ASN A 80 11.64 -0.29 -12.54
C ASN A 80 12.97 0.43 -12.83
N ALA A 81 12.98 1.76 -12.84
CA ALA A 81 14.17 2.56 -13.11
C ALA A 81 15.22 2.50 -11.98
N GLY A 82 14.91 1.86 -10.85
CA GLY A 82 15.79 1.83 -9.66
C GLY A 82 16.11 3.23 -9.12
N ALA A 83 15.41 4.25 -9.60
CA ALA A 83 15.66 5.63 -9.27
C ALA A 83 15.19 5.88 -7.84
N VAL A 84 16.06 6.52 -7.05
CA VAL A 84 15.73 7.14 -5.78
C VAL A 84 14.81 8.34 -6.08
N ALA A 85 13.61 8.07 -6.59
CA ALA A 85 12.58 9.08 -6.66
C ALA A 85 12.31 9.55 -5.23
N GLU A 86 12.26 10.87 -5.05
CA GLU A 86 11.89 11.45 -3.78
C GLU A 86 10.50 10.92 -3.38
N TRP A 87 10.35 10.51 -2.11
CA TRP A 87 9.09 9.98 -1.62
C TRP A 87 8.04 11.09 -1.64
N THR A 88 7.07 10.98 -2.55
CA THR A 88 5.96 11.93 -2.63
C THR A 88 4.94 11.67 -1.51
N PRO A 89 4.11 12.65 -1.13
CA PRO A 89 3.01 12.43 -0.20
C PRO A 89 2.11 11.26 -0.63
N GLU A 90 1.84 11.10 -1.93
CA GLU A 90 1.05 10.01 -2.48
C GLU A 90 1.72 8.64 -2.29
N ASP A 91 3.05 8.57 -2.45
CA ASP A 91 3.82 7.36 -2.19
C ASP A 91 3.78 6.98 -0.70
N MET A 92 3.85 7.97 0.18
CA MET A 92 3.74 7.77 1.63
C MET A 92 2.35 7.28 2.03
N ASP A 93 1.28 7.84 1.46
CA ASP A 93 -0.09 7.38 1.68
C ASP A 93 -0.29 5.95 1.20
N LEU A 94 0.25 5.62 0.02
CA LEU A 94 0.20 4.27 -0.54
C LEU A 94 1.00 3.29 0.33
N LEU A 95 2.16 3.69 0.83
CA LEU A 95 2.98 2.91 1.75
C LEU A 95 2.22 2.61 3.04
N VAL A 96 1.60 3.61 3.65
CA VAL A 96 0.82 3.44 4.89
C VAL A 96 -0.36 2.51 4.64
N LYS A 97 -1.08 2.67 3.53
CA LYS A 97 -2.19 1.79 3.16
C LYS A 97 -1.72 0.35 2.99
N ALA A 98 -0.68 0.13 2.19
CA ALA A 98 -0.12 -1.19 1.94
C ALA A 98 0.38 -1.85 3.25
N TYR A 99 1.03 -1.08 4.13
CA TYR A 99 1.41 -1.56 5.46
C TYR A 99 0.19 -2.01 6.27
N LYS A 100 -0.85 -1.18 6.39
CA LYS A 100 -2.05 -1.52 7.17
C LYS A 100 -2.74 -2.80 6.66
N GLU A 101 -2.81 -2.99 5.35
CA GLU A 101 -3.45 -4.15 4.72
C GLU A 101 -2.64 -5.44 4.93
N ASN A 102 -1.31 -5.37 4.99
CA ASN A 102 -0.44 -6.54 4.99
C ASN A 102 0.26 -6.82 6.34
N ARG A 103 0.31 -5.83 7.27
CA ARG A 103 1.10 -5.92 8.50
C ARG A 103 0.74 -7.11 9.38
N LYS A 104 -0.56 -7.44 9.49
CA LYS A 104 -1.04 -8.54 10.35
C LYS A 104 -0.44 -9.88 9.90
N GLU A 105 -0.46 -10.17 8.61
CA GLU A 105 0.08 -11.42 8.08
C GLU A 105 1.60 -11.53 8.30
N PHE A 106 2.33 -10.43 8.09
CA PHE A 106 3.76 -10.36 8.37
C PHE A 106 4.05 -10.67 9.85
N TYR A 107 3.38 -9.99 10.78
CA TYR A 107 3.65 -10.17 12.21
C TYR A 107 3.12 -11.50 12.77
N LEU A 108 2.13 -12.14 12.13
CA LEU A 108 1.74 -13.51 12.49
C LEU A 108 2.87 -14.52 12.26
N LYS A 109 3.66 -14.35 11.19
CA LYS A 109 4.85 -15.18 10.93
C LYS A 109 5.93 -14.98 12.00
N VAL A 110 6.15 -13.73 12.42
CA VAL A 110 7.09 -13.39 13.51
C VAL A 110 6.61 -13.93 14.86
N ALA A 111 5.31 -13.81 15.14
CA ALA A 111 4.67 -14.33 16.34
C ALA A 111 4.85 -15.85 16.47
N ALA A 112 4.63 -16.59 15.38
CA ALA A 112 4.84 -18.04 15.34
C ALA A 112 6.29 -18.44 15.67
N ALA A 113 7.27 -17.68 15.21
CA ALA A 113 8.68 -17.93 15.48
C ALA A 113 9.12 -17.60 16.92
N THR A 114 8.40 -16.68 17.58
CA THR A 114 8.80 -16.13 18.90
C THR A 114 7.92 -16.61 20.06
N GLY A 115 6.78 -17.25 19.76
CA GLY A 115 5.79 -17.63 20.76
C GLY A 115 5.08 -16.45 21.43
N ARG A 116 5.09 -15.27 20.80
CA ARG A 116 4.46 -14.04 21.31
C ARG A 116 3.24 -13.64 20.46
N GLY A 117 2.42 -12.72 20.95
CA GLY A 117 1.31 -12.16 20.18
C GLY A 117 1.78 -11.22 19.08
N TRP A 118 1.11 -11.22 17.92
CA TRP A 118 1.53 -10.43 16.75
C TRP A 118 1.55 -8.91 17.01
N LEU A 119 0.60 -8.39 17.81
CA LEU A 119 0.59 -6.99 18.25
C LEU A 119 1.83 -6.65 19.09
N THR A 120 2.21 -7.54 20.03
CA THR A 120 3.42 -7.36 20.84
C THR A 120 4.69 -7.38 19.98
N CYS A 121 4.74 -8.24 18.96
CA CYS A 121 5.85 -8.26 18.00
C CYS A 121 5.92 -6.96 17.21
N GLU A 122 4.79 -6.43 16.75
CA GLU A 122 4.70 -5.13 16.06
C GLU A 122 5.22 -4.00 16.94
N ASP A 123 4.66 -3.83 18.14
CA ASP A 123 5.06 -2.76 19.07
C ASP A 123 6.57 -2.81 19.35
N LYS A 124 7.11 -4.02 19.56
CA LYS A 124 8.53 -4.17 19.85
C LYS A 124 9.42 -3.88 18.65
N ILE A 125 9.02 -4.28 17.44
CA ILE A 125 9.79 -3.98 16.22
C ILE A 125 9.75 -2.47 15.93
N VAL A 126 8.62 -1.81 16.15
CA VAL A 126 8.49 -0.35 16.04
C VAL A 126 9.40 0.35 17.06
N GLU A 127 9.42 -0.09 18.32
CA GLU A 127 10.29 0.45 19.37
C GLU A 127 11.78 0.31 19.00
N LEU A 128 12.19 -0.85 18.47
CA LEU A 128 13.57 -1.12 18.07
C LEU A 128 13.98 -0.36 16.80
N GLY A 129 13.03 -0.02 15.93
CA GLY A 129 13.25 0.79 14.75
C GLY A 129 14.35 0.25 13.83
N LYS A 130 15.31 1.12 13.47
CA LYS A 130 16.40 0.79 12.52
C LYS A 130 17.33 -0.32 12.99
N GLU A 131 17.43 -0.56 14.30
CA GLU A 131 18.32 -1.60 14.85
C GLU A 131 17.94 -3.00 14.37
N VAL A 132 16.65 -3.26 14.09
CA VAL A 132 16.19 -4.55 13.53
C VAL A 132 16.75 -4.81 12.14
N THR A 133 17.09 -3.75 11.38
CA THR A 133 17.54 -3.85 9.98
C THR A 133 19.05 -3.72 9.81
N LYS A 134 19.77 -3.50 10.91
CA LYS A 134 21.23 -3.29 10.91
C LYS A 134 21.94 -4.54 10.41
N GLY A 135 22.77 -4.40 9.38
CA GLY A 135 23.52 -5.51 8.77
C GLY A 135 22.74 -6.35 7.74
N TYR A 136 21.43 -6.10 7.55
CA TYR A 136 20.63 -6.75 6.49
C TYR A 136 20.70 -5.97 5.16
N ARG A 137 20.85 -4.64 5.24
CA ARG A 137 21.08 -3.76 4.09
C ARG A 137 22.58 -3.51 3.95
N ALA A 138 23.31 -4.49 3.42
CA ALA A 138 24.71 -4.34 3.02
C ALA A 138 24.82 -4.10 1.51
#